data_AF-G7E8U9-F1
#
_entry.id   AF-G7E8U9-F1
#
_cell.length_a   1.000
_cell.length_b   1.000
_cell.length_c   1.000
_cell.angle_alpha   90.00
_cell.angle_beta   90.00
_cell.angle_gamma   90.00
#
_symmetry.space_group_name_H-M   'P 1'
#
loop_
_entity.id
_entity.type
_entity.pdbx_description
1 polymer ?
#
loop_
_entity_poly.entity_id
_entity_poly.type
_entity_poly.pdbx_seq_one_letter_code
_entity_poly.pdbx_strand_id
1 'polypeptide(L)'
;MTEPTASTSKIDEPADAPAVVLTKSAQKRLARQAKFAEQREARKEYKKDAKKRKKDAARREREADPDAYAAAKRKPPAEPKEPQELFDCGLIIDCSFDDKMLDKEILSMERQLSHSYSANRNTTRPMHLVLTTLKGRLLDRLESLNDGAYKRWKGVYSTHESLESVWSDSLDAPDQPQTAIEPEDRVTADQTTTEDVFESEAGLSRSAKRLKLSKPYRCPKDRVVYLTADSENVVTALEEGTAYIIGGIVDRNRYKNLCLDVANELGIKHARLPIGEYIDMQTRKVLTVNQVVDIMLKWVLLHDWKEAFEAVIPTRKFLAPEETKRAKKRRRLNPGQEATGLNTTDPSTPLDISDGEEDALDDRASQPVSEQES
;
A
#
# COMPACT_ATOMS: atom_id res chain seq x y z
N MET A 1 77.37 -8.09 65.02
CA MET A 1 76.35 -7.01 64.95
C MET A 1 75.17 -7.56 64.18
N THR A 2 74.00 -7.46 64.79
CA THR A 2 72.70 -7.97 64.35
C THR A 2 72.13 -7.18 63.18
N GLU A 3 71.54 -7.87 62.20
CA GLU A 3 70.16 -7.64 61.72
C GLU A 3 69.76 -8.70 60.67
N PRO A 4 68.56 -9.31 60.76
CA PRO A 4 67.94 -10.07 59.69
C PRO A 4 66.98 -9.20 58.87
N THR A 5 66.92 -9.47 57.56
CA THR A 5 66.08 -8.78 56.58
C THR A 5 64.62 -9.25 56.64
N ALA A 6 63.68 -8.31 56.74
CA ALA A 6 62.24 -8.55 56.59
C ALA A 6 61.70 -7.90 55.30
N SER A 7 60.84 -8.67 54.66
CA SER A 7 60.12 -8.46 53.41
C SER A 7 59.08 -7.33 53.48
N THR A 8 59.00 -6.51 52.42
CA THR A 8 57.80 -5.72 52.12
C THR A 8 57.46 -5.79 50.63
N SER A 9 56.21 -6.14 50.40
CA SER A 9 55.48 -6.44 49.18
C SER A 9 55.39 -5.26 48.20
N LYS A 10 55.55 -5.55 46.90
CA LYS A 10 55.17 -4.66 45.80
C LYS A 10 53.66 -4.70 45.59
N ILE A 11 53.10 -3.52 45.42
CA ILE A 11 51.71 -3.23 45.05
C ILE A 11 51.58 -3.45 43.54
N ASP A 12 50.65 -4.30 43.12
CA ASP A 12 50.25 -4.47 41.71
C ASP A 12 49.40 -3.28 41.25
N GLU A 13 49.79 -2.66 40.13
CA GLU A 13 48.97 -1.71 39.38
C GLU A 13 47.83 -2.44 38.65
N PRO A 14 46.65 -1.81 38.50
CA PRO A 14 45.50 -2.45 37.86
C PRO A 14 45.70 -2.60 36.35
N ALA A 15 45.49 -3.82 35.88
CA ALA A 15 45.55 -4.22 34.49
C ALA A 15 44.59 -3.42 33.58
N ASP A 16 45.13 -3.06 32.42
CA ASP A 16 44.47 -2.47 31.26
C ASP A 16 43.11 -3.13 30.95
N ALA A 17 42.06 -2.32 30.89
CA ALA A 17 40.74 -2.78 30.51
C ALA A 17 40.74 -3.18 29.02
N PRO A 18 40.30 -4.39 28.64
CA PRO A 18 40.38 -4.81 27.25
C PRO A 18 39.47 -3.93 26.39
N ALA A 19 40.08 -3.20 25.45
CA ALA A 19 39.37 -2.49 24.40
C ALA A 19 38.39 -3.46 23.70
N VAL A 20 37.10 -3.11 23.70
CA VAL A 20 36.06 -3.90 23.03
C VAL A 20 36.35 -3.90 21.52
N VAL A 21 37.04 -4.94 21.05
CA VAL A 21 37.34 -5.14 19.64
C VAL A 21 36.03 -5.49 18.93
N LEU A 22 35.41 -4.48 18.29
CA LEU A 22 34.24 -4.64 17.43
C LEU A 22 34.49 -5.77 16.41
N THR A 23 33.57 -6.73 16.35
CA THR A 23 33.64 -7.85 15.41
C THR A 23 33.71 -7.34 13.96
N LYS A 24 34.37 -8.09 13.07
CA LYS A 24 34.52 -7.72 11.64
C LYS A 24 33.17 -7.41 10.96
N SER A 25 32.07 -8.01 11.41
CA SER A 25 30.71 -7.74 10.96
C SER A 25 30.17 -6.39 11.46
N ALA A 26 30.41 -6.04 12.72
CA ALA A 26 30.03 -4.75 13.29
C ALA A 26 30.78 -3.59 12.62
N GLN A 27 32.08 -3.76 12.35
CA GLN A 27 32.91 -2.80 11.62
C GLN A 27 32.42 -2.60 10.17
N LYS A 28 32.07 -3.68 9.46
CA LYS A 28 31.51 -3.62 8.10
C LYS A 28 30.15 -2.93 8.07
N ARG A 29 29.31 -3.13 9.10
CA ARG A 29 28.01 -2.44 9.25
C ARG A 29 28.18 -0.95 9.50
N LEU A 30 29.10 -0.55 10.38
CA LEU A 30 29.43 0.86 10.63
C LEU A 30 29.98 1.55 9.37
N ALA A 31 30.89 0.90 8.66
CA ALA A 31 31.45 1.44 7.41
C ALA A 31 30.38 1.60 6.32
N ARG A 32 29.43 0.65 6.21
CA ARG A 32 28.28 0.77 5.31
C ARG A 32 27.34 1.90 5.71
N GLN A 33 27.05 2.06 7.01
CA GLN A 33 26.22 3.16 7.52
C GLN A 33 26.86 4.53 7.28
N ALA A 34 28.17 4.66 7.50
CA ALA A 34 28.92 5.89 7.24
C ALA A 34 28.88 6.26 5.75
N LYS A 35 29.16 5.30 4.85
CA LYS A 35 29.05 5.51 3.40
C LYS A 35 27.63 5.88 2.98
N PHE A 36 26.61 5.24 3.57
CA PHE A 36 25.22 5.57 3.27
C PHE A 36 24.85 6.97 3.77
N ALA A 37 25.32 7.39 4.93
CA ALA A 37 25.10 8.73 5.48
C ALA A 37 25.77 9.81 4.60
N GLU A 38 27.01 9.60 4.20
CA GLU A 38 27.74 10.48 3.29
C GLU A 38 27.04 10.58 1.92
N GLN A 39 26.67 9.44 1.33
CA GLN A 39 25.89 9.42 0.10
C GLN A 39 24.51 10.06 0.24
N ARG A 40 23.90 9.99 1.44
CA ARG A 40 22.60 10.62 1.71
C ARG A 40 22.71 12.14 1.70
N GLU A 41 23.74 12.69 2.34
CA GLU A 41 23.98 14.15 2.32
C GLU A 41 24.36 14.63 0.91
N ALA A 42 25.26 13.93 0.21
CA ALA A 42 25.59 14.25 -1.17
C ALA A 42 24.37 14.19 -2.11
N ARG A 43 23.49 13.18 -1.95
CA ARG A 43 22.23 13.09 -2.69
C ARG A 43 21.27 14.22 -2.34
N LYS A 44 21.22 14.64 -1.08
CA LYS A 44 20.36 15.74 -0.61
C LYS A 44 20.82 17.07 -1.19
N GLU A 45 22.13 17.32 -1.20
CA GLU A 45 22.73 18.51 -1.80
C GLU A 45 22.56 18.54 -3.32
N TYR A 46 22.86 17.43 -4.00
CA TYR A 46 22.59 17.29 -5.44
C TYR A 46 21.11 17.56 -5.78
N LYS A 47 20.16 17.01 -5.01
CA LYS A 47 18.73 17.27 -5.18
C LYS A 47 18.36 18.74 -4.95
N LYS A 48 18.99 19.40 -3.96
CA LYS A 48 18.78 20.83 -3.66
C LYS A 48 19.25 21.70 -4.83
N ASP A 49 20.45 21.45 -5.34
CA ASP A 49 21.01 22.18 -6.48
C ASP A 49 20.22 21.93 -7.77
N ALA A 50 19.84 20.69 -8.04
CA ALA A 50 18.98 20.37 -9.18
C ALA A 50 17.62 21.09 -9.09
N LYS A 51 17.00 21.15 -7.91
CA LYS A 51 15.75 21.88 -7.68
C LYS A 51 15.94 23.39 -7.88
N LYS A 52 17.05 23.96 -7.42
CA LYS A 52 17.40 25.38 -7.61
C LYS A 52 17.58 25.71 -9.08
N ARG A 53 18.41 24.95 -9.80
CA ARG A 53 18.63 25.10 -11.25
C ARG A 53 17.32 25.03 -12.04
N LYS A 54 16.45 24.06 -11.71
CA LYS A 54 15.13 23.94 -12.34
C LYS A 54 14.23 25.14 -12.07
N LYS A 55 14.25 25.70 -10.85
CA LYS A 55 13.47 26.89 -10.48
C LYS A 55 13.99 28.15 -11.20
N ASP A 56 15.30 28.32 -11.27
CA ASP A 56 15.93 29.47 -11.94
C ASP A 56 15.70 29.42 -13.46
N ALA A 57 15.78 28.24 -14.08
CA ALA A 57 15.44 28.04 -15.49
C ALA A 57 13.96 28.37 -15.76
N ALA A 58 13.04 27.85 -14.95
CA ALA A 58 11.61 28.16 -15.11
C ALA A 58 11.28 29.65 -14.87
N ARG A 59 12.01 30.33 -13.98
CA ARG A 59 11.88 31.78 -13.79
C ARG A 59 12.35 32.53 -15.04
N ARG A 60 13.52 32.18 -15.57
CA ARG A 60 14.07 32.79 -16.79
C ARG A 60 13.18 32.58 -18.01
N GLU A 61 12.60 31.40 -18.14
CA GLU A 61 11.62 31.07 -19.19
C GLU A 61 10.35 31.92 -19.05
N ARG A 62 9.81 32.06 -17.83
CA ARG A 62 8.66 32.92 -17.54
C ARG A 62 8.93 34.40 -17.78
N GLU A 63 10.13 34.89 -17.47
CA GLU A 63 10.55 36.28 -17.69
C GLU A 63 10.78 36.58 -19.17
N ALA A 64 11.28 35.61 -19.94
CA ALA A 64 11.54 35.78 -21.37
C ALA A 64 10.25 35.84 -22.20
N ASP A 65 9.28 34.97 -21.89
CA ASP A 65 7.98 34.95 -22.58
C ASP A 65 6.87 34.52 -21.59
N PRO A 66 6.22 35.49 -20.91
CA PRO A 66 5.18 35.21 -19.93
C PRO A 66 3.97 34.49 -20.53
N ASP A 67 3.61 34.82 -21.78
CA ASP A 67 2.43 34.28 -22.45
C ASP A 67 2.67 32.86 -22.94
N ALA A 68 3.84 32.57 -23.55
CA ALA A 68 4.22 31.21 -23.91
C ALA A 68 4.42 30.32 -22.68
N TYR A 69 5.02 30.85 -21.60
CA TYR A 69 5.15 30.10 -20.34
C TYR A 69 3.77 29.79 -19.72
N ALA A 70 2.84 30.74 -19.73
CA ALA A 70 1.48 30.54 -19.26
C ALA A 70 0.72 29.53 -20.14
N ALA A 71 0.87 29.61 -21.47
CA ALA A 71 0.27 28.68 -22.43
C ALA A 71 0.83 27.25 -22.28
N ALA A 72 2.15 27.10 -22.13
CA ALA A 72 2.80 25.80 -21.92
C ALA A 72 2.47 25.17 -20.55
N LYS A 73 2.12 25.99 -19.56
CA LYS A 73 1.67 25.52 -18.23
C LYS A 73 0.17 25.28 -18.13
N ARG A 74 -0.63 25.78 -19.07
CA ARG A 74 -2.05 25.43 -19.14
C ARG A 74 -2.15 23.94 -19.46
N LYS A 75 -2.77 23.19 -18.56
CA LYS A 75 -3.18 21.82 -18.90
C LYS A 75 -4.16 21.92 -20.06
N PRO A 76 -4.02 21.11 -21.12
CA PRO A 76 -5.07 21.00 -22.13
C PRO A 76 -6.39 20.65 -21.43
N PRO A 77 -7.54 21.06 -21.99
CA PRO A 77 -8.84 20.62 -21.49
C PRO A 77 -8.80 19.11 -21.32
N ALA A 78 -9.19 18.62 -20.14
CA ALA A 78 -9.24 17.18 -19.92
C ALA A 78 -10.21 16.59 -20.94
N GLU A 79 -9.77 15.58 -21.68
CA GLU A 79 -10.68 14.81 -22.52
C GLU A 79 -11.82 14.28 -21.65
N PRO A 80 -13.07 14.30 -22.15
CA PRO A 80 -14.19 13.76 -21.40
C PRO A 80 -13.89 12.30 -21.08
N LYS A 81 -13.79 12.00 -19.78
CA LYS A 81 -13.59 10.63 -19.33
C LYS A 81 -14.78 9.78 -19.81
N GLU A 82 -14.47 8.60 -20.33
CA GLU A 82 -15.49 7.59 -20.60
C GLU A 82 -16.37 7.40 -19.35
N PRO A 83 -17.70 7.26 -19.51
CA PRO A 83 -18.59 6.98 -18.40
C PRO A 83 -18.11 5.75 -17.63
N GLN A 84 -18.05 5.85 -16.31
CA GLN A 84 -17.71 4.71 -15.47
C GLN A 84 -18.93 3.83 -15.26
N GLU A 85 -18.76 2.52 -15.46
CA GLU A 85 -19.75 1.49 -15.18
C GLU A 85 -19.25 0.63 -14.02
N LEU A 86 -19.95 0.68 -12.89
CA LEU A 86 -19.59 -0.07 -11.70
C LEU A 86 -19.60 -1.58 -11.97
N PHE A 87 -18.52 -2.26 -11.60
CA PHE A 87 -18.54 -3.71 -11.40
C PHE A 87 -18.99 -3.96 -9.97
N ASP A 88 -20.20 -4.52 -9.79
CA ASP A 88 -20.86 -4.69 -8.50
C ASP A 88 -20.17 -5.76 -7.65
N CYS A 89 -18.98 -5.45 -7.18
CA CYS A 89 -18.08 -6.35 -6.46
C CYS A 89 -17.42 -5.57 -5.32
N GLY A 90 -17.34 -6.17 -4.14
CA GLY A 90 -16.66 -5.64 -2.98
C GLY A 90 -15.15 -5.83 -3.11
N LEU A 91 -14.39 -4.72 -3.06
CA LEU A 91 -12.94 -4.73 -2.95
C LEU A 91 -12.57 -4.26 -1.54
N ILE A 92 -12.42 -5.21 -0.62
CA ILE A 92 -12.24 -4.94 0.82
C ILE A 92 -10.76 -5.00 1.16
N ILE A 93 -10.24 -3.99 1.86
CA ILE A 93 -8.89 -4.00 2.43
C ILE A 93 -9.00 -4.10 3.95
N ASP A 94 -8.59 -5.25 4.48
CA ASP A 94 -8.57 -5.56 5.90
C ASP A 94 -7.40 -4.87 6.61
N CYS A 95 -7.66 -3.76 7.30
CA CYS A 95 -6.62 -3.00 7.99
C CYS A 95 -6.37 -3.46 9.45
N SER A 96 -6.76 -4.69 9.81
CA SER A 96 -6.65 -5.20 11.19
C SER A 96 -5.21 -5.47 11.68
N PHE A 97 -4.22 -5.42 10.78
CA PHE A 97 -2.83 -5.82 11.05
C PHE A 97 -1.88 -4.69 11.43
N ASP A 98 -2.38 -3.59 11.99
CA ASP A 98 -1.54 -2.44 12.37
C ASP A 98 -0.39 -2.88 13.27
N ASP A 99 -0.66 -3.65 14.34
CA ASP A 99 0.31 -4.18 15.32
C ASP A 99 1.42 -5.06 14.71
N LYS A 100 1.17 -5.62 13.52
CA LYS A 100 2.11 -6.51 12.81
C LYS A 100 3.03 -5.78 11.83
N MET A 101 2.89 -4.46 11.72
CA MET A 101 3.70 -3.61 10.85
C MET A 101 4.66 -2.70 11.64
N LEU A 102 5.87 -2.57 11.12
CA LEU A 102 6.82 -1.53 11.51
C LEU A 102 6.32 -0.16 11.00
N ASP A 103 6.78 0.95 11.60
CA ASP A 103 6.35 2.30 11.17
C ASP A 103 6.66 2.58 9.69
N LYS A 104 7.78 2.06 9.17
CA LYS A 104 8.11 2.16 7.74
C LYS A 104 7.16 1.36 6.87
N GLU A 105 6.63 0.25 7.39
CA GLU A 105 5.64 -0.60 6.73
C GLU A 105 4.26 0.09 6.76
N ILE A 106 3.87 0.78 7.84
CA ILE A 106 2.68 1.65 7.90
C ILE A 106 2.74 2.75 6.83
N LEU A 107 3.89 3.42 6.67
CA LEU A 107 4.10 4.40 5.60
C LEU A 107 3.97 3.78 4.20
N SER A 108 4.32 2.51 4.05
CA SER A 108 4.15 1.79 2.79
C SER A 108 2.69 1.43 2.55
N MET A 109 2.01 0.96 3.59
CA MET A 109 0.60 0.58 3.54
C MET A 109 -0.28 1.78 3.15
N GLU A 110 -0.05 2.95 3.75
CA GLU A 110 -0.76 4.18 3.37
C GLU A 110 -0.60 4.50 1.87
N ARG A 111 0.64 4.45 1.35
CA ARG A 111 0.87 4.70 -0.08
C ARG A 111 0.13 3.70 -0.96
N GLN A 112 0.05 2.45 -0.54
CA GLN A 112 -0.69 1.41 -1.26
C GLN A 112 -2.20 1.66 -1.22
N LEU A 113 -2.77 2.17 -0.13
CA LEU A 113 -4.18 2.60 -0.08
C LEU A 113 -4.45 3.78 -1.02
N SER A 114 -3.60 4.81 -0.96
CA SER A 114 -3.67 5.98 -1.84
C SER A 114 -3.59 5.61 -3.33
N HIS A 115 -2.72 4.65 -3.68
CA HIS A 115 -2.64 4.07 -5.01
C HIS A 115 -3.91 3.32 -5.38
N SER A 116 -4.38 2.41 -4.51
CA SER A 116 -5.56 1.57 -4.75
C SER A 116 -6.81 2.42 -5.00
N TYR A 117 -7.01 3.49 -4.23
CA TYR A 117 -8.06 4.48 -4.50
C TYR A 117 -7.89 5.15 -5.86
N SER A 118 -6.68 5.59 -6.19
CA SER A 118 -6.40 6.27 -7.46
C SER A 118 -6.62 5.36 -8.66
N ALA A 119 -6.20 4.09 -8.57
CA ALA A 119 -6.42 3.07 -9.60
C ALA A 119 -7.92 2.80 -9.79
N ASN A 120 -8.64 2.54 -8.70
CA ASN A 120 -10.09 2.28 -8.74
C ASN A 120 -10.87 3.49 -9.29
N ARG A 121 -10.49 4.72 -8.93
CA ARG A 121 -11.14 5.94 -9.43
C ARG A 121 -10.87 6.22 -10.91
N ASN A 122 -9.80 5.66 -11.49
CA ASN A 122 -9.40 5.96 -12.86
C ASN A 122 -9.72 4.85 -13.87
N THR A 123 -10.19 3.69 -13.42
CA THR A 123 -10.71 2.65 -14.33
C THR A 123 -12.09 3.01 -14.88
N THR A 124 -12.44 2.46 -16.04
CA THR A 124 -13.81 2.52 -16.60
C THR A 124 -14.76 1.61 -15.85
N ARG A 125 -14.24 0.55 -15.21
CA ARG A 125 -15.02 -0.39 -14.38
C ARG A 125 -14.56 -0.42 -12.92
N PRO A 126 -14.92 0.60 -12.11
CA PRO A 126 -14.58 0.63 -10.69
C PRO A 126 -15.30 -0.47 -9.91
N MET A 127 -14.72 -0.88 -8.79
CA MET A 127 -15.32 -1.76 -7.78
C MET A 127 -15.68 -0.98 -6.50
N HIS A 128 -16.44 -1.59 -5.59
CA HIS A 128 -16.74 -1.02 -4.28
C HIS A 128 -15.53 -1.11 -3.34
N LEU A 129 -14.67 -0.09 -3.32
CA LEU A 129 -13.50 -0.07 -2.43
C LEU A 129 -13.92 0.21 -0.98
N VAL A 130 -13.58 -0.70 -0.08
CA VAL A 130 -13.89 -0.62 1.35
C VAL A 130 -12.62 -0.79 2.19
N LEU A 131 -12.42 0.07 3.18
CA LEU A 131 -11.37 -0.05 4.20
C LEU A 131 -12.02 -0.43 5.53
N THR A 132 -11.80 -1.66 5.99
CA THR A 132 -12.28 -2.14 7.30
C THR A 132 -11.20 -2.04 8.35
N THR A 133 -11.60 -2.05 9.62
CA THR A 133 -10.70 -2.00 10.77
C THR A 133 -9.69 -0.83 10.69
N LEU A 134 -10.07 0.30 10.10
CA LEU A 134 -9.15 1.41 9.88
C LEU A 134 -8.93 2.17 11.19
N LYS A 135 -7.91 1.80 11.95
CA LYS A 135 -7.60 2.36 13.28
C LYS A 135 -6.09 2.47 13.50
N GLY A 136 -5.69 3.00 14.66
CA GLY A 136 -4.30 3.03 15.09
C GLY A 136 -3.39 3.88 14.21
N ARG A 137 -2.14 3.45 14.05
CA ARG A 137 -1.08 4.23 13.39
C ARG A 137 -1.38 4.47 11.91
N LEU A 138 -2.03 3.53 11.24
CA LEU A 138 -2.46 3.70 9.84
C LEU A 138 -3.51 4.81 9.70
N LEU A 139 -4.49 4.87 10.61
CA LEU A 139 -5.49 5.94 10.63
C LEU A 139 -4.85 7.30 10.92
N ASP A 140 -4.02 7.38 11.97
CA ASP A 140 -3.30 8.62 12.32
C ASP A 140 -2.49 9.14 11.14
N ARG A 141 -1.87 8.22 10.40
CA ARG A 141 -1.13 8.55 9.19
C ARG A 141 -2.04 9.16 8.12
N LEU A 142 -3.19 8.56 7.84
CA LEU A 142 -4.14 9.08 6.85
C LEU A 142 -4.74 10.43 7.26
N GLU A 143 -5.03 10.64 8.55
CA GLU A 143 -5.48 11.93 9.11
C GLU A 143 -4.42 13.02 8.89
N SER A 144 -3.15 12.71 9.16
CA SER A 144 -2.05 13.67 9.01
C SER A 144 -1.77 14.10 7.57
N LEU A 145 -2.21 13.31 6.59
CA LEU A 145 -1.89 13.52 5.18
C LEU A 145 -2.91 14.41 4.48
N ASN A 146 -2.43 15.58 4.05
CA ASN A 146 -3.22 16.53 3.26
C ASN A 146 -4.57 16.84 3.93
N ASP A 147 -4.53 17.04 5.25
CA ASP A 147 -5.67 17.36 6.10
C ASP A 147 -6.81 16.34 5.93
N GLY A 148 -6.52 15.07 6.27
CA GLY A 148 -7.47 13.96 6.18
C GLY A 148 -8.03 13.73 4.78
N ALA A 149 -7.20 13.79 3.73
CA ALA A 149 -7.68 13.73 2.35
C ALA A 149 -8.47 12.46 2.00
N TYR A 150 -8.23 11.37 2.71
CA TYR A 150 -8.96 10.11 2.57
C TYR A 150 -10.48 10.28 2.83
N LYS A 151 -10.88 11.19 3.73
CA LYS A 151 -12.29 11.52 4.01
C LYS A 151 -13.02 12.10 2.79
N ARG A 152 -12.28 12.64 1.83
CA ARG A 152 -12.81 13.24 0.59
C ARG A 152 -12.74 12.28 -0.60
N TRP A 153 -12.29 11.04 -0.39
CA TRP A 153 -12.28 10.02 -1.44
C TRP A 153 -13.71 9.66 -1.84
N LYS A 154 -13.96 9.62 -3.15
CA LYS A 154 -15.29 9.33 -3.71
C LYS A 154 -15.36 7.86 -4.09
N GLY A 155 -16.46 7.20 -3.73
CA GLY A 155 -16.63 5.78 -4.02
C GLY A 155 -15.75 4.88 -3.14
N VAL A 156 -15.39 5.37 -1.95
CA VAL A 156 -14.67 4.59 -0.93
C VAL A 156 -15.47 4.64 0.36
N TYR A 157 -15.66 3.50 1.00
CA TYR A 157 -16.22 3.40 2.34
C TYR A 157 -15.10 3.05 3.33
N SER A 158 -14.97 3.79 4.42
CA SER A 158 -13.98 3.51 5.47
C SER A 158 -14.67 3.37 6.81
N THR A 159 -14.35 2.31 7.55
CA THR A 159 -14.96 2.01 8.86
C THR A 159 -13.92 1.52 9.87
N HIS A 160 -14.23 1.69 11.15
CA HIS A 160 -13.49 1.08 12.26
C HIS A 160 -13.98 -0.34 12.58
N GLU A 161 -15.12 -0.75 12.01
CA GLU A 161 -15.71 -2.08 12.17
C GLU A 161 -14.84 -3.16 11.53
N SER A 162 -14.93 -4.37 12.08
CA SER A 162 -14.23 -5.55 11.58
C SER A 162 -14.88 -6.11 10.30
N LEU A 163 -14.28 -7.18 9.77
CA LEU A 163 -14.68 -7.78 8.50
C LEU A 163 -16.11 -8.30 8.52
N GLU A 164 -16.61 -8.76 9.66
CA GLU A 164 -17.97 -9.26 9.86
C GLU A 164 -19.03 -8.25 9.46
N SER A 165 -18.70 -6.95 9.52
CA SER A 165 -19.60 -5.93 9.00
C SER A 165 -19.91 -6.17 7.52
N VAL A 166 -18.97 -6.64 6.70
CA VAL A 166 -19.11 -6.80 5.23
C VAL A 166 -20.20 -7.79 4.82
N TRP A 167 -20.64 -8.69 5.70
CA TRP A 167 -21.71 -9.62 5.39
C TRP A 167 -22.84 -9.60 6.42
N SER A 168 -24.00 -10.05 5.96
CA SER A 168 -25.16 -10.31 6.81
C SER A 168 -25.79 -11.63 6.38
N ASP A 169 -26.22 -12.43 7.35
CA ASP A 169 -26.96 -13.66 7.11
C ASP A 169 -28.43 -13.37 6.71
N SER A 170 -28.92 -12.16 7.00
CA SER A 170 -30.17 -11.64 6.47
C SER A 170 -29.88 -10.66 5.32
N LEU A 171 -30.43 -10.95 4.13
CA LEU A 171 -30.72 -9.92 3.14
C LEU A 171 -31.90 -9.09 3.68
N ASP A 172 -31.73 -8.41 4.81
CA ASP A 172 -32.77 -7.51 5.28
C ASP A 172 -32.93 -6.39 4.25
N ALA A 173 -34.19 -6.19 3.88
CA ALA A 173 -34.70 -5.26 2.89
C ALA A 173 -33.98 -3.90 2.91
N PRO A 174 -33.92 -3.17 1.77
CA PRO A 174 -33.29 -1.87 1.71
C PRO A 174 -33.77 -0.98 2.85
N ASP A 175 -32.86 -0.78 3.80
CA ASP A 175 -32.81 0.23 4.86
C ASP A 175 -33.90 1.30 4.66
N GLN A 176 -35.05 1.09 5.31
CA GLN A 176 -36.02 2.16 5.48
C GLN A 176 -35.28 3.32 6.15
N PRO A 177 -35.43 4.56 5.66
CA PRO A 177 -34.67 5.68 6.18
C PRO A 177 -34.96 5.81 7.68
N GLN A 178 -33.98 5.44 8.50
CA GLN A 178 -34.01 5.72 9.92
C GLN A 178 -34.05 7.24 10.06
N THR A 179 -35.16 7.69 10.65
CA THR A 179 -35.44 9.07 11.01
C THR A 179 -34.20 9.70 11.63
N ALA A 180 -33.67 10.72 10.96
CA ALA A 180 -32.62 11.55 11.50
C ALA A 180 -33.07 12.07 12.88
N ILE A 181 -32.21 11.90 13.87
CA ILE A 181 -32.33 12.58 15.15
C ILE A 181 -32.09 14.06 14.86
N GLU A 182 -33.17 14.83 14.82
CA GLU A 182 -33.16 16.29 14.81
C GLU A 182 -32.45 16.79 16.09
N PRO A 183 -31.52 17.76 16.01
CA PRO A 183 -31.04 18.46 17.19
C PRO A 183 -32.12 19.44 17.65
N GLU A 184 -32.64 19.19 18.84
CA GLU A 184 -33.71 19.95 19.47
C GLU A 184 -33.25 21.38 19.83
N ASP A 185 -33.99 22.35 19.28
CA ASP A 185 -34.27 23.71 19.73
C ASP A 185 -33.14 24.68 20.14
N ARG A 186 -32.94 25.67 19.25
CA ARG A 186 -32.90 27.08 19.68
C ARG A 186 -33.90 27.91 18.87
N VAL A 187 -34.96 28.29 19.56
CA VAL A 187 -36.06 29.18 19.15
C VAL A 187 -35.52 30.52 18.62
N THR A 188 -35.96 30.96 17.44
CA THR A 188 -36.74 32.21 17.25
C THR A 188 -37.26 32.35 15.82
N ALA A 189 -38.55 32.69 15.76
CA ALA A 189 -39.45 33.01 14.66
C ALA A 189 -38.84 33.60 13.37
N ASP A 190 -39.30 33.10 12.21
CA ASP A 190 -40.24 33.88 11.37
C ASP A 190 -40.98 32.94 10.39
N GLN A 191 -42.25 33.26 10.16
CA GLN A 191 -43.20 32.51 9.33
C GLN A 191 -43.02 32.91 7.86
N THR A 192 -43.04 31.96 6.91
CA THR A 192 -43.89 32.08 5.70
C THR A 192 -44.08 30.72 5.03
N THR A 193 -45.35 30.43 4.77
CA THR A 193 -45.99 29.32 4.05
C THR A 193 -45.46 29.03 2.64
N THR A 194 -45.45 27.77 2.20
CA THR A 194 -46.33 27.23 1.11
C THR A 194 -45.98 25.78 0.73
N GLU A 195 -46.99 24.92 0.92
CA GLU A 195 -47.51 23.83 0.08
C GLU A 195 -46.63 22.67 -0.46
N ASP A 196 -47.17 21.48 -0.20
CA ASP A 196 -46.86 20.15 -0.73
C ASP A 196 -46.77 20.08 -2.26
N VAL A 197 -45.75 19.38 -2.76
CA VAL A 197 -45.85 18.55 -3.98
C VAL A 197 -45.15 17.22 -3.71
N PHE A 198 -45.96 16.18 -3.49
CA PHE A 198 -45.56 14.79 -3.51
C PHE A 198 -45.43 14.36 -4.97
N GLU A 199 -44.20 14.19 -5.46
CA GLU A 199 -43.95 13.66 -6.82
C GLU A 199 -43.20 12.32 -6.72
N SER A 200 -43.96 11.25 -6.95
CA SER A 200 -43.48 9.92 -7.24
C SER A 200 -42.98 9.87 -8.68
N GLU A 201 -41.69 9.64 -8.92
CA GLU A 201 -41.21 9.32 -10.28
C GLU A 201 -40.30 8.08 -10.28
N ALA A 202 -40.96 6.95 -10.55
CA ALA A 202 -40.38 5.88 -11.32
C ALA A 202 -40.00 6.43 -12.71
N GLY A 203 -38.72 6.36 -13.04
CA GLY A 203 -38.23 6.44 -14.42
C GLY A 203 -37.67 7.80 -14.86
N LEU A 204 -36.43 8.11 -14.48
CA LEU A 204 -35.62 9.13 -15.18
C LEU A 204 -34.14 8.70 -15.34
N SER A 205 -33.76 8.50 -16.60
CA SER A 205 -32.43 8.65 -17.23
C SER A 205 -31.19 7.98 -16.57
N ARG A 206 -30.60 7.01 -17.29
CA ARG A 206 -29.27 6.41 -17.06
C ARG A 206 -28.13 7.40 -17.37
N SER A 207 -28.19 8.61 -16.84
CA SER A 207 -27.08 9.56 -16.86
C SER A 207 -26.22 9.31 -15.63
N ALA A 208 -24.96 8.97 -15.89
CA ALA A 208 -23.89 8.66 -14.93
C ALA A 208 -23.94 9.50 -13.63
N LYS A 209 -24.71 9.03 -12.64
CA LYS A 209 -24.60 9.51 -11.26
C LYS A 209 -23.24 9.04 -10.76
N ARG A 210 -22.29 9.97 -10.62
CA ARG A 210 -21.01 9.73 -9.94
C ARG A 210 -21.28 8.92 -8.67
N LEU A 211 -20.71 7.71 -8.59
CA LEU A 211 -20.84 6.83 -7.42
C LEU A 211 -20.40 7.60 -6.15
N LYS A 212 -21.37 8.08 -5.39
CA LYS A 212 -21.18 8.33 -3.96
C LYS A 212 -21.53 7.00 -3.31
N LEU A 213 -20.52 6.20 -2.98
CA LEU A 213 -20.75 5.05 -2.12
C LEU A 213 -20.99 5.58 -0.71
N SER A 214 -22.25 5.79 -0.35
CA SER A 214 -22.64 6.30 0.97
C SER A 214 -22.93 5.18 1.97
N LYS A 215 -22.97 3.93 1.51
CA LYS A 215 -23.25 2.75 2.33
C LYS A 215 -22.12 1.72 2.15
N PRO A 216 -21.81 0.95 3.19
CA PRO A 216 -20.87 -0.17 3.06
C PRO A 216 -21.36 -1.16 2.00
N TYR A 217 -20.42 -1.74 1.26
CA TYR A 217 -20.73 -2.94 0.48
C TYR A 217 -21.10 -4.08 1.44
N ARG A 218 -22.23 -4.73 1.16
CA ARG A 218 -22.74 -5.87 1.95
C ARG A 218 -23.13 -6.99 0.99
N CYS A 219 -22.75 -8.22 1.31
CA CYS A 219 -23.20 -9.40 0.58
C CYS A 219 -23.47 -10.57 1.55
N PRO A 220 -24.17 -11.63 1.10
CA PRO A 220 -24.27 -12.87 1.86
C PRO A 220 -22.90 -13.43 2.26
N LYS A 221 -22.81 -14.12 3.41
CA LYS A 221 -21.54 -14.67 3.93
C LYS A 221 -20.88 -15.66 2.96
N ASP A 222 -21.67 -16.45 2.23
CA ASP A 222 -21.18 -17.39 1.21
C ASP A 222 -20.59 -16.71 -0.04
N ARG A 223 -20.82 -15.41 -0.19
CA ARG A 223 -20.27 -14.53 -1.24
C ARG A 223 -19.07 -13.72 -0.75
N VAL A 224 -18.46 -14.10 0.37
CA VAL A 224 -17.24 -13.47 0.89
C VAL A 224 -16.04 -14.38 0.64
N VAL A 225 -14.99 -13.84 0.01
CA VAL A 225 -13.76 -14.55 -0.33
C VAL A 225 -12.54 -13.77 0.17
N TYR A 226 -11.77 -14.35 1.09
CA TYR A 226 -10.47 -13.80 1.48
C TYR A 226 -9.38 -14.22 0.50
N LEU A 227 -8.78 -13.25 -0.18
CA LEU A 227 -7.64 -13.47 -1.08
C LEU A 227 -6.34 -13.60 -0.28
N THR A 228 -5.76 -14.78 -0.31
CA THR A 228 -4.49 -15.10 0.38
C THR A 228 -3.63 -16.03 -0.46
N ALA A 229 -2.32 -15.78 -0.50
CA ALA A 229 -1.38 -16.58 -1.29
C ALA A 229 -1.20 -18.01 -0.74
N ASP A 230 -1.52 -18.21 0.54
CA ASP A 230 -1.36 -19.49 1.24
C ASP A 230 -2.56 -20.45 1.05
N SER A 231 -3.66 -19.98 0.42
CA SER A 231 -4.83 -20.80 0.15
C SER A 231 -4.53 -21.92 -0.86
N GLU A 232 -5.09 -23.10 -0.64
CA GLU A 232 -5.11 -24.20 -1.61
C GLU A 232 -6.10 -23.95 -2.76
N ASN A 233 -7.21 -23.27 -2.49
CA ASN A 233 -8.22 -22.91 -3.48
C ASN A 233 -7.69 -21.83 -4.41
N VAL A 234 -7.99 -21.93 -5.71
CA VAL A 234 -7.61 -20.96 -6.74
C VAL A 234 -8.85 -20.19 -7.20
N VAL A 235 -8.77 -18.86 -7.24
CA VAL A 235 -9.84 -18.05 -7.84
C VAL A 235 -9.77 -18.13 -9.36
N THR A 236 -10.89 -18.47 -9.99
CA THR A 236 -10.99 -18.64 -11.45
C THR A 236 -11.63 -17.44 -12.13
N ALA A 237 -12.51 -16.72 -11.45
CA ALA A 237 -13.16 -15.51 -11.94
C ALA A 237 -13.54 -14.58 -10.78
N LEU A 238 -13.66 -13.28 -11.06
CA LEU A 238 -14.33 -12.34 -10.16
C LEU A 238 -15.83 -12.29 -10.52
N GLU A 239 -16.67 -12.40 -9.49
CA GLU A 239 -18.13 -12.42 -9.62
C GLU A 239 -18.73 -11.14 -9.05
N GLU A 240 -19.75 -10.59 -9.73
CA GLU A 240 -20.60 -9.55 -9.15
C GLU A 240 -21.39 -10.13 -7.95
N GLY A 241 -21.78 -9.27 -7.01
CA GLY A 241 -22.40 -9.65 -5.74
C GLY A 241 -21.44 -10.30 -4.73
N THR A 242 -20.13 -10.35 -5.02
CA THR A 242 -19.11 -11.00 -4.17
C THR A 242 -18.18 -9.98 -3.53
N ALA A 243 -17.84 -10.18 -2.25
CA ALA A 243 -16.82 -9.39 -1.55
C ALA A 243 -15.49 -10.14 -1.56
N TYR A 244 -14.46 -9.54 -2.15
CA TYR A 244 -13.08 -10.02 -2.12
C TYR A 244 -12.26 -9.22 -1.12
N ILE A 245 -11.72 -9.90 -0.12
CA ILE A 245 -10.93 -9.30 0.97
C ILE A 245 -9.44 -9.45 0.65
N ILE A 246 -8.68 -8.38 0.84
CA ILE A 246 -7.23 -8.33 0.72
C ILE A 246 -6.67 -7.93 2.08
N GLY A 247 -5.69 -8.68 2.59
CA GLY A 247 -4.99 -8.33 3.81
C GLY A 247 -4.23 -7.01 3.66
N GLY A 248 -4.63 -5.98 4.40
CA GLY A 248 -4.00 -4.66 4.45
C GLY A 248 -2.70 -4.67 5.25
N ILE A 249 -1.73 -5.47 4.80
CA ILE A 249 -0.46 -5.70 5.50
C ILE A 249 0.74 -5.55 4.56
N VAL A 250 1.82 -4.98 5.11
CA VAL A 250 3.13 -4.92 4.45
C VAL A 250 4.16 -5.59 5.36
N ASP A 251 4.41 -6.87 5.16
CA ASP A 251 5.28 -7.67 6.05
C ASP A 251 6.38 -8.43 5.31
N ARG A 252 6.41 -8.35 3.97
CA ARG A 252 7.27 -9.15 3.08
C ARG A 252 7.05 -10.67 3.23
N ASN A 253 5.82 -11.07 3.56
CA ASN A 253 5.43 -12.44 3.85
C ASN A 253 6.23 -13.06 5.00
N ARG A 254 6.39 -12.28 6.08
CA ARG A 254 6.98 -12.69 7.37
C ARG A 254 5.97 -13.49 8.19
N TYR A 255 4.69 -13.15 8.11
CA TYR A 255 3.61 -13.85 8.80
C TYR A 255 2.91 -14.80 7.82
N LYS A 256 3.42 -16.03 7.76
CA LYS A 256 2.80 -17.11 6.97
C LYS A 256 1.41 -17.42 7.49
N ASN A 257 0.49 -17.74 6.58
CA ASN A 257 -0.88 -18.13 6.87
C ASN A 257 -1.73 -17.07 7.58
N LEU A 258 -1.22 -15.88 7.91
CA LEU A 258 -1.93 -14.88 8.71
C LEU A 258 -3.34 -14.58 8.19
N CYS A 259 -3.46 -14.28 6.89
CA CYS A 259 -4.75 -14.02 6.26
C CYS A 259 -5.60 -15.28 6.08
N LEU A 260 -4.95 -16.45 5.91
CA LEU A 260 -5.64 -17.74 5.79
C LEU A 260 -6.29 -18.14 7.12
N ASP A 261 -5.55 -17.97 8.22
CA ASP A 261 -6.01 -18.27 9.58
C ASP A 261 -7.20 -17.37 9.95
N VAL A 262 -7.15 -16.07 9.61
CA VAL A 262 -8.29 -15.15 9.76
C VAL A 262 -9.51 -15.65 8.97
N ALA A 263 -9.34 -16.06 7.71
CA ALA A 263 -10.44 -16.56 6.90
C ALA A 263 -11.05 -17.84 7.48
N ASN A 264 -10.22 -18.75 7.97
CA ASN A 264 -10.63 -20.00 8.62
C ASN A 264 -11.37 -19.75 9.93
N GLU A 265 -10.87 -18.85 10.78
CA GLU A 265 -11.49 -18.46 12.04
C GLU A 265 -12.88 -17.84 11.83
N LEU A 266 -13.02 -17.00 10.81
CA LEU A 266 -14.30 -16.38 10.45
C LEU A 266 -15.25 -17.33 9.70
N GLY A 267 -14.75 -18.49 9.26
CA GLY A 267 -15.50 -19.47 8.46
C GLY A 267 -15.98 -18.89 7.12
N ILE A 268 -15.15 -18.10 6.46
CA ILE A 268 -15.42 -17.53 5.12
C ILE A 268 -14.57 -18.23 4.07
N LYS A 269 -14.98 -18.18 2.80
CA LYS A 269 -14.20 -18.77 1.72
C LYS A 269 -12.85 -18.05 1.61
N HIS A 270 -11.82 -18.77 1.20
CA HIS A 270 -10.52 -18.20 0.87
C HIS A 270 -10.02 -18.75 -0.47
N ALA A 271 -9.25 -17.94 -1.19
CA ALA A 271 -8.66 -18.32 -2.48
C ALA A 271 -7.35 -17.59 -2.73
N ARG A 272 -6.45 -18.19 -3.52
CA ARG A 272 -5.26 -17.52 -4.06
C ARG A 272 -5.50 -17.09 -5.50
N LEU A 273 -4.81 -16.04 -5.94
CA LEU A 273 -4.74 -15.68 -7.36
C LEU A 273 -4.05 -16.79 -8.18
N PRO A 274 -4.46 -17.04 -9.43
CA PRO A 274 -3.89 -18.11 -10.28
C PRO A 274 -2.51 -17.75 -10.86
N ILE A 275 -1.67 -17.02 -10.13
CA ILE A 275 -0.36 -16.52 -10.60
C ILE A 275 0.54 -17.68 -11.06
N GLY A 276 0.51 -18.79 -10.32
CA GLY A 276 1.37 -19.94 -10.57
C GLY A 276 1.06 -20.71 -11.85
N GLU A 277 -0.11 -20.51 -12.45
CA GLU A 277 -0.52 -21.16 -13.70
C GLU A 277 -0.04 -20.39 -14.94
N TYR A 278 0.10 -19.06 -14.81
CA TYR A 278 0.41 -18.18 -15.94
C TYR A 278 1.80 -17.57 -15.89
N ILE A 279 2.44 -17.53 -14.70
CA ILE A 279 3.75 -16.90 -14.52
C ILE A 279 4.72 -17.84 -13.81
N ASP A 280 5.78 -18.20 -14.51
CA ASP A 280 6.97 -18.81 -13.91
C ASP A 280 7.83 -17.72 -13.26
N MET A 281 7.50 -17.39 -12.00
CA MET A 281 8.29 -16.46 -11.20
C MET A 281 9.36 -17.22 -10.42
N GLN A 282 10.63 -16.84 -10.61
CA GLN A 282 11.72 -17.27 -9.74
C GLN A 282 11.63 -16.65 -8.32
N THR A 283 10.79 -15.62 -8.16
CA THR A 283 10.56 -14.93 -6.89
C THR A 283 9.32 -15.44 -6.16
N ARG A 284 9.18 -15.09 -4.88
CA ARG A 284 8.00 -15.43 -4.05
C ARG A 284 6.70 -15.00 -4.74
N LYS A 285 5.69 -15.88 -4.74
CA LYS A 285 4.35 -15.66 -5.30
C LYS A 285 3.43 -14.80 -4.40
N VAL A 286 4.01 -13.85 -3.67
CA VAL A 286 3.26 -12.92 -2.79
C VAL A 286 3.37 -11.51 -3.34
N LEU A 287 2.22 -10.89 -3.58
CA LEU A 287 2.07 -9.56 -4.16
C LEU A 287 1.75 -8.53 -3.07
N THR A 288 2.00 -7.26 -3.37
CA THR A 288 1.59 -6.16 -2.50
C THR A 288 0.10 -5.86 -2.66
N VAL A 289 -0.51 -5.17 -1.69
CA VAL A 289 -1.96 -4.84 -1.71
C VAL A 289 -2.33 -4.13 -2.99
N ASN A 290 -1.57 -3.10 -3.35
CA ASN A 290 -1.84 -2.32 -4.56
C ASN A 290 -1.69 -3.16 -5.84
N GLN A 291 -0.78 -4.15 -5.88
CA GLN A 291 -0.65 -5.04 -7.03
C GLN A 291 -1.86 -5.96 -7.16
N VAL A 292 -2.37 -6.52 -6.05
CA VAL A 292 -3.59 -7.34 -6.06
C VAL A 292 -4.77 -6.49 -6.54
N VAL A 293 -4.93 -5.27 -6.05
CA VAL A 293 -5.96 -4.33 -6.51
C VAL A 293 -5.84 -4.05 -8.01
N ASP A 294 -4.64 -3.70 -8.49
CA ASP A 294 -4.41 -3.42 -9.91
C ASP A 294 -4.74 -4.64 -10.77
N ILE A 295 -4.35 -5.85 -10.35
CA ILE A 295 -4.65 -7.10 -11.07
C ILE A 295 -6.16 -7.34 -11.13
N MET A 296 -6.88 -7.19 -10.03
CA MET A 296 -8.34 -7.35 -10.01
C MET A 296 -9.01 -6.35 -10.95
N LEU A 297 -8.60 -5.07 -10.91
CA LEU A 297 -9.13 -4.04 -11.80
C LEU A 297 -8.82 -4.36 -13.28
N LYS A 298 -7.64 -4.90 -13.59
CA LYS A 298 -7.32 -5.34 -14.95
C LYS A 298 -8.13 -6.56 -15.37
N TRP A 299 -8.33 -7.52 -14.48
CA TRP A 299 -9.17 -8.69 -14.76
C TRP A 299 -10.61 -8.29 -15.06
N VAL A 300 -11.20 -7.32 -14.33
CA VAL A 300 -12.56 -6.83 -14.60
C VAL A 300 -12.71 -6.21 -16.00
N LEU A 301 -11.62 -5.69 -16.58
CA LEU A 301 -11.61 -5.12 -17.92
C LEU A 301 -11.33 -6.14 -19.02
N LEU A 302 -10.46 -7.11 -18.74
CA LEU A 302 -9.90 -8.02 -19.73
C LEU A 302 -10.56 -9.41 -19.70
N HIS A 303 -11.13 -9.78 -18.55
CA HIS A 303 -11.62 -11.13 -18.22
C HIS A 303 -10.58 -12.25 -18.46
N ASP A 304 -9.30 -11.89 -18.44
CA ASP A 304 -8.17 -12.80 -18.63
C ASP A 304 -7.12 -12.55 -17.53
N TRP A 305 -6.78 -13.61 -16.78
CA TRP A 305 -5.80 -13.51 -15.69
C TRP A 305 -4.38 -13.27 -16.18
N LYS A 306 -3.99 -13.90 -17.29
CA LYS A 306 -2.64 -13.77 -17.84
C LYS A 306 -2.39 -12.34 -18.29
N GLU A 307 -3.31 -11.75 -19.05
CA GLU A 307 -3.19 -10.36 -19.49
C GLU A 307 -3.22 -9.40 -18.29
N ALA A 308 -4.07 -9.65 -17.30
CA ALA A 308 -4.11 -8.85 -16.07
C ALA A 308 -2.77 -8.90 -15.31
N PHE A 309 -2.14 -10.06 -15.23
CA PHE A 309 -0.82 -10.20 -14.61
C PHE A 309 0.29 -9.50 -15.41
N GLU A 310 0.33 -9.68 -16.73
CA GLU A 310 1.31 -9.05 -17.61
C GLU A 310 1.21 -7.51 -17.60
N ALA A 311 0.00 -6.98 -17.42
CA ALA A 311 -0.25 -5.55 -17.32
C ALA A 311 0.28 -4.91 -16.02
N VAL A 312 0.39 -5.67 -14.93
CA VAL A 312 0.71 -5.13 -13.58
C VAL A 312 2.10 -5.52 -13.11
N ILE A 313 2.54 -6.73 -13.43
CA ILE A 313 3.81 -7.26 -12.99
C ILE A 313 4.86 -6.91 -14.06
N PRO A 314 5.95 -6.18 -13.73
CA PRO A 314 6.94 -5.76 -14.72
C PRO A 314 7.73 -6.93 -15.33
N THR A 315 7.88 -6.96 -16.66
CA THR A 315 8.50 -8.04 -17.47
C THR A 315 9.89 -8.49 -17.01
N ARG A 316 10.63 -7.63 -16.30
CA ARG A 316 11.93 -7.98 -15.68
C ARG A 316 11.85 -9.02 -14.55
N LYS A 317 10.67 -9.26 -13.98
CA LYS A 317 10.44 -10.36 -13.02
C LYS A 317 10.23 -11.72 -13.72
N PHE A 318 10.25 -11.73 -15.06
CA PHE A 318 9.98 -12.88 -15.92
C PHE A 318 11.23 -13.34 -16.68
N LEU A 319 12.37 -12.68 -16.49
CA LEU A 319 13.63 -13.03 -17.16
C LEU A 319 14.52 -13.83 -16.19
N ALA A 320 15.14 -14.89 -16.70
CA ALA A 320 16.13 -15.67 -15.96
C ALA A 320 17.28 -14.76 -15.45
N PRO A 321 18.03 -15.16 -14.39
CA PRO A 321 19.00 -14.28 -13.72
C PRO A 321 20.09 -13.79 -14.68
N GLU A 322 20.45 -14.62 -15.66
CA GLU A 322 21.44 -14.31 -16.69
C GLU A 322 20.98 -13.24 -17.68
N GLU A 323 19.69 -13.24 -18.04
CA GLU A 323 19.13 -12.19 -18.90
C GLU A 323 18.93 -10.88 -18.15
N THR A 324 18.59 -10.93 -16.87
CA THR A 324 18.51 -9.74 -16.01
C THR A 324 19.89 -9.09 -15.80
N LYS A 325 20.96 -9.89 -15.66
CA LYS A 325 22.35 -9.39 -15.64
C LYS A 325 22.74 -8.76 -16.99
N ARG A 326 22.38 -9.41 -18.11
CA ARG A 326 22.61 -8.87 -19.47
C ARG A 326 21.82 -7.59 -19.72
N ALA A 327 20.57 -7.48 -19.27
CA ALA A 327 19.74 -6.29 -19.37
C ALA A 327 20.27 -5.12 -18.50
N LYS A 328 20.74 -5.40 -17.26
CA LYS A 328 21.46 -4.42 -16.42
C LYS A 328 22.77 -3.96 -17.07
N LYS A 329 23.52 -4.87 -17.69
CA LYS A 329 24.76 -4.55 -18.43
C LYS A 329 24.47 -3.71 -19.68
N ARG A 330 23.43 -4.05 -20.46
CA ARG A 330 22.98 -3.27 -21.64
C ARG A 330 22.48 -1.87 -21.27
N ARG A 331 21.70 -1.73 -20.19
CA ARG A 331 21.26 -0.41 -19.66
C ARG A 331 22.38 0.45 -19.12
N ARG A 332 23.47 -0.16 -18.61
CA ARG A 332 24.68 0.57 -18.20
C ARG A 332 25.53 1.03 -19.39
N LEU A 333 25.44 0.33 -20.51
CA LEU A 333 26.23 0.60 -21.72
C LEU A 333 25.53 1.57 -22.68
N ASN A 334 24.19 1.53 -22.81
CA ASN A 334 23.41 2.47 -23.64
C ASN A 334 22.20 3.03 -22.86
N PRO A 335 22.36 4.16 -22.15
CA PRO A 335 21.26 4.78 -21.42
C PRO A 335 20.20 5.49 -22.28
N GLY A 336 20.36 5.55 -23.62
CA GLY A 336 19.59 6.46 -24.48
C GLY A 336 18.82 5.86 -25.66
N GLN A 337 18.62 4.54 -25.76
CA GLN A 337 18.03 3.92 -26.98
C GLN A 337 16.69 3.20 -26.83
N GLU A 338 16.02 3.26 -25.68
CA GLU A 338 14.63 2.78 -25.56
C GLU A 338 13.73 3.93 -25.08
N ALA A 339 13.52 4.90 -25.98
CA ALA A 339 12.52 5.95 -25.82
C ALA A 339 11.73 6.10 -27.12
N THR A 340 11.09 5.02 -27.56
CA THR A 340 10.03 5.05 -28.58
C THR A 340 9.00 3.99 -28.23
N GLY A 341 7.83 4.42 -27.75
CA GLY A 341 6.68 3.54 -27.54
C GLY A 341 6.19 3.40 -26.10
N LEU A 342 5.80 4.50 -25.46
CA LEU A 342 4.48 4.71 -24.82
C LEU A 342 4.54 5.98 -23.96
N ASN A 343 3.64 6.90 -24.26
CA ASN A 343 3.52 8.18 -23.59
C ASN A 343 2.74 7.98 -22.28
N THR A 344 3.42 7.94 -21.13
CA THR A 344 2.78 8.10 -19.81
C THR A 344 3.51 9.19 -19.03
N THR A 345 2.98 10.40 -19.07
CA THR A 345 3.41 11.50 -18.22
C THR A 345 2.82 11.34 -16.81
N ASP A 346 3.58 10.75 -15.90
CA ASP A 346 3.42 11.02 -14.46
C ASP A 346 4.81 11.06 -13.77
N PRO A 347 5.28 12.24 -13.32
CA PRO A 347 6.59 12.39 -12.68
C PRO A 347 6.59 12.07 -11.18
N SER A 348 5.63 11.30 -10.66
CA SER A 348 5.50 11.02 -9.23
C SER A 348 5.97 9.63 -8.76
N THR A 349 6.46 8.74 -9.62
CA THR A 349 7.02 7.44 -9.19
C THR A 349 8.45 7.60 -8.63
N PRO A 350 8.71 7.39 -7.32
CA PRO A 350 10.08 7.36 -6.82
C PRO A 350 10.77 6.10 -7.35
N LEU A 351 11.98 6.27 -7.87
CA LEU A 351 12.90 5.19 -8.19
C LEU A 351 13.02 4.25 -6.99
N ASP A 352 12.53 3.04 -7.17
CA ASP A 352 12.69 1.91 -6.26
C ASP A 352 14.19 1.60 -6.12
N ILE A 353 14.75 2.01 -4.98
CA ILE A 353 16.10 1.62 -4.53
C ILE A 353 15.89 0.75 -3.29
N SER A 354 15.40 -0.46 -3.49
CA SER A 354 15.63 -1.55 -2.55
C SER A 354 15.98 -2.83 -3.29
N ASP A 355 17.22 -2.88 -3.79
CA ASP A 355 17.95 -4.12 -4.02
C ASP A 355 19.33 -3.93 -3.40
N GLY A 356 19.37 -4.06 -2.07
CA GLY A 356 20.57 -4.32 -1.30
C GLY A 356 20.38 -5.68 -0.65
N GLU A 357 20.93 -6.69 -1.31
CA GLU A 357 21.13 -8.07 -0.86
C GLU A 357 21.66 -8.08 0.59
N GLU A 358 20.82 -8.50 1.54
CA GLU A 358 21.22 -8.86 2.90
C GLU A 358 20.71 -10.27 3.19
N ASP A 359 21.48 -11.26 2.73
CA ASP A 359 21.55 -12.56 3.38
C ASP A 359 22.31 -12.36 4.70
N ALA A 360 21.56 -12.37 5.81
CA ALA A 360 22.07 -12.70 7.11
C ALA A 360 20.99 -13.52 7.82
N LEU A 361 21.27 -14.82 7.89
CA LEU A 361 20.56 -15.84 8.69
C LEU A 361 20.35 -15.30 10.12
N ASP A 362 19.09 -15.22 10.54
CA ASP A 362 18.73 -14.98 11.94
C ASP A 362 18.47 -16.34 12.59
N ASP A 363 19.55 -17.00 13.00
CA ASP A 363 19.50 -18.15 13.91
C ASP A 363 19.30 -17.61 15.33
N ARG A 364 18.04 -17.48 15.76
CA ARG A 364 17.72 -17.49 17.18
C ARG A 364 17.32 -18.90 17.58
N ALA A 365 18.36 -19.68 17.89
CA ALA A 365 18.25 -20.96 18.54
C ALA A 365 17.49 -20.85 19.86
N SER A 366 16.52 -21.74 19.98
CA SER A 366 15.81 -22.20 21.16
C SER A 366 16.73 -22.30 22.38
N GLN A 367 16.33 -21.71 23.51
CA GLN A 367 16.89 -22.08 24.80
C GLN A 367 16.31 -23.44 25.24
N PRO A 368 17.13 -24.39 25.71
CA PRO A 368 16.60 -25.60 26.33
C PRO A 368 16.19 -25.27 27.77
N VAL A 369 15.02 -25.78 28.14
CA VAL A 369 14.55 -25.91 29.52
C VAL A 369 15.48 -26.94 30.19
N SER A 370 16.16 -26.54 31.27
CA SER A 370 16.83 -27.47 32.17
C SER A 370 16.00 -27.61 33.45
N GLU A 371 15.23 -28.70 33.52
CA GLU A 371 14.94 -29.38 34.79
C GLU A 371 16.23 -30.03 35.30
N GLN A 372 16.57 -29.84 36.58
CA GLN A 372 16.68 -30.93 37.56
C GLN A 372 17.23 -30.42 38.91
N GLU A 373 16.46 -30.76 39.94
CA GLU A 373 16.91 -31.37 41.21
C GLU A 373 18.08 -30.75 41.97
N SER A 374 17.78 -30.10 43.10
CA SER A 374 18.16 -30.51 44.48
C SER A 374 17.70 -29.45 45.47
#